data_AF-A0A699XUW8-F1
#
_entry.id   AF-A0A699XUW8-F1
#
_cell.length_a   1.000
_cell.length_b   1.000
_cell.length_c   1.000
_cell.angle_alpha   90.00
_cell.angle_beta   90.00
_cell.angle_gamma   90.00
#
_symmetry.space_group_name_H-M   'P 1'
#
loop_
_entity.id
_entity.type
_entity.pdbx_description
1 polymer ?
#
loop_
_entity_poly.entity_id
_entity_poly.type
_entity_poly.pdbx_seq_one_letter_code
_entity_poly.pdbx_strand_id
1 'polypeptide(L)' 'VEPEAVKVEQYIRGLAKNIRGVTSSQPTTINGAVHLAYQLAGQLIQNKADEATEGEKRKGESDRGGRGDNRR' A
#
# COMPACT_ATOMS: atom_id res chain seq x y z
N VAL A 1 23.40 23.69 17.67
CA VAL A 1 22.87 22.36 17.31
C VAL A 1 21.47 22.56 16.78
N GLU A 2 21.12 22.07 15.59
CA GLU A 2 19.74 22.21 15.09
C GLU A 2 18.75 21.37 15.92
N PRO A 3 17.51 21.88 16.15
CA PRO A 3 16.47 21.13 16.85
C PRO A 3 16.12 19.85 16.10
N GLU A 4 15.82 18.78 16.83
CA GLU A 4 15.45 17.49 16.22
C GLU A 4 14.19 17.59 15.36
N ALA A 5 13.22 18.41 15.77
CA ALA A 5 12.01 18.69 15.00
C ALA A 5 12.31 19.23 13.59
N VAL A 6 13.28 20.14 13.46
CA VAL A 6 13.67 20.72 12.17
C VAL A 6 14.28 19.66 11.27
N LYS A 7 15.12 18.78 11.82
CA LYS A 7 15.72 17.66 11.07
C LYS A 7 14.65 16.68 10.59
N VAL A 8 13.68 16.37 11.44
CA VAL A 8 12.57 15.47 11.10
C VAL A 8 11.73 16.07 9.99
N GLU A 9 11.38 17.35 10.08
CA GLU A 9 10.60 18.03 9.06
C GLU A 9 11.33 18.08 7.71
N GLN A 10 12.63 18.40 7.72
CA GLN A 10 13.46 18.37 6.50
C GLN A 10 13.55 16.96 5.90
N TYR A 11 13.68 15.93 6.74
CA TYR A 11 13.69 14.54 6.30
C TYR A 11 12.36 14.15 5.64
N ILE A 12 11.22 14.44 6.29
CA ILE A 12 9.89 14.17 5.76
C ILE A 12 9.66 14.91 4.44
N ARG A 13 10.10 16.16 4.34
CA ARG A 13 9.99 16.98 3.13
C ARG A 13 10.80 16.41 1.95
N GLY A 14 11.91 15.73 2.24
CA GLY A 14 12.72 15.02 1.24
C GLY A 14 12.15 13.65 0.83
N LEU A 15 11.22 13.07 1.60
CA LEU A 15 10.57 11.82 1.24
C LEU A 15 9.60 12.03 0.07
N ALA A 16 9.59 11.05 -0.84
CA ALA A 16 8.74 11.10 -2.02
C ALA A 16 7.24 11.20 -1.64
N LYS A 17 6.46 11.98 -2.41
CA LYS A 17 5.04 12.32 -2.14
C LYS A 17 4.11 11.11 -1.94
N ASN A 18 4.59 9.92 -2.32
CA ASN A 18 3.93 8.63 -2.20
C ASN A 18 3.95 8.05 -0.78
N ILE A 19 4.79 8.55 0.14
CA ILE A 19 4.82 8.08 1.53
C ILE A 19 3.99 8.99 2.47
N ARG A 20 2.81 9.44 2.02
CA ARG A 20 1.94 10.39 2.75
C ARG A 20 1.62 9.94 4.17
N GLY A 21 1.63 8.63 4.43
CA GLY A 21 1.45 8.08 5.76
C GLY A 21 2.45 8.62 6.79
N VAL A 22 3.72 8.86 6.42
CA VAL A 22 4.72 9.40 7.36
C VAL A 22 4.35 10.83 7.78
N THR A 23 3.95 11.67 6.82
CA THR A 23 3.46 13.03 7.09
C THR A 23 2.24 13.03 8.02
N SER A 24 1.33 12.07 7.84
CA SER A 24 0.12 11.98 8.67
C SER A 24 0.42 11.50 10.09
N SER A 25 1.41 10.62 10.26
CA SER A 25 1.81 10.07 11.55
C SER A 25 2.65 11.03 12.39
N GLN A 26 3.18 12.11 11.79
CA GLN A 26 3.97 13.15 12.46
C GLN A 26 4.99 12.58 13.45
N PRO A 27 6.01 11.83 12.96
CA PRO A 27 7.03 11.30 13.84
C PRO A 27 7.76 12.42 14.58
N THR A 28 8.11 12.19 15.83
CA THR A 28 8.80 13.16 16.69
C THR A 28 10.32 13.02 16.65
N THR A 29 10.82 11.93 16.07
CA THR A 29 12.25 11.60 15.96
C THR A 29 12.58 11.09 14.57
N ILE A 30 13.86 11.20 14.18
CA ILE A 30 14.34 10.71 12.87
C ILE A 30 14.14 9.20 12.75
N ASN A 31 14.45 8.45 13.80
CA ASN A 31 14.31 6.99 13.79
C ASN A 31 12.84 6.57 13.64
N GLY A 32 11.91 7.31 14.28
CA GLY A 32 10.48 7.10 14.08
C GLY A 32 10.05 7.34 12.63
N ALA A 33 10.56 8.40 12.01
CA ALA A 33 10.30 8.71 10.60
C ALA A 33 10.85 7.62 9.65
N VAL A 34 12.05 7.12 9.92
CA VAL A 34 12.70 6.03 9.16
C VAL A 34 11.89 4.74 9.28
N HIS A 35 11.48 4.36 10.50
CA HIS A 35 10.69 3.14 10.74
C HIS A 35 9.34 3.18 10.04
N LEU A 36 8.64 4.32 10.06
CA LEU A 36 7.37 4.51 9.36
C LEU A 36 7.55 4.46 7.84
N ALA A 37 8.59 5.11 7.32
CA ALA A 37 8.87 5.08 5.89
C ALA A 37 9.12 3.66 5.38
N TYR A 38 9.86 2.84 6.14
CA TYR A 38 10.11 1.44 5.80
C TYR A 38 8.83 0.59 5.80
N GLN A 39 8.00 0.72 6.85
CA GLN A 39 6.72 0.01 6.93
C GLN A 39 5.78 0.37 5.77
N LEU A 40 5.65 1.65 5.47
CA LEU A 40 4.76 2.13 4.40
C LEU A 40 5.27 1.72 3.01
N ALA A 41 6.59 1.70 2.79
CA ALA A 41 7.16 1.15 1.58
C ALA A 41 6.85 -0.34 1.42
N GLY A 42 6.92 -1.12 2.50
CA GLY A 42 6.53 -2.53 2.51
C GLY A 42 5.06 -2.74 2.14
N GLN A 43 4.15 -1.96 2.73
CA GLN A 43 2.72 -2.00 2.40
C GLN A 43 2.41 -1.62 0.95
N LEU A 44 3.10 -0.62 0.40
CA LEU A 44 2.92 -0.24 -1.00
C LEU A 44 3.33 -1.35 -1.98
N ILE A 45 4.37 -2.12 -1.64
CA ILE A 45 4.82 -3.27 -2.43
C ILE A 45 3.80 -4.42 -2.33
N GLN A 46 3.31 -4.70 -1.11
CA GLN A 46 2.30 -5.74 -0.89
C GLN A 46 0.96 -5.41 -1.56
N ASN A 47 0.45 -4.19 -1.38
CA ASN A 47 -0.81 -3.76 -2.01
C ASN A 47 -0.76 -3.91 -3.54
N LYS A 48 0.37 -3.60 -4.18
CA LYS A 48 0.53 -3.81 -5.63
C LYS A 48 0.56 -5.29 -6.02
N ALA A 49 1.13 -6.15 -5.18
CA ALA A 49 1.12 -7.59 -5.42
C ALA A 49 -0.29 -8.18 -5.23
N ASP A 50 -1.03 -7.73 -4.21
CA ASP A 50 -2.40 -8.14 -3.95
C ASP A 50 -3.34 -7.66 -5.08
N GLU A 51 -3.20 -6.44 -5.57
CA GLU A 51 -3.95 -5.92 -6.73
C GLU A 51 -3.75 -6.78 -7.99
N ALA A 52 -2.51 -7.20 -8.25
CA ALA A 52 -2.20 -8.06 -9.39
C ALA A 52 -2.85 -9.46 -9.27
N THR A 53 -2.97 -10.00 -8.06
CA THR A 53 -3.57 -11.33 -7.83
C THR A 53 -5.10 -11.30 -7.72
N GLU A 54 -5.70 -10.20 -7.26
CA GLU A 54 -7.16 -9.99 -7.24
C GLU A 54 -7.75 -9.81 -8.65
N GLY A 55 -7.00 -9.19 -9.57
CA GLY A 55 -7.44 -8.98 -10.96
C GLY A 55 -7.64 -10.29 -11.75
N GLU A 56 -6.88 -11.33 -11.43
CA GLU A 56 -6.90 -12.62 -12.14
C GLU A 56 -8.12 -13.48 -11.79
N LYS A 57 -8.66 -13.35 -10.57
CA LYS A 57 -9.80 -14.16 -10.10
C LYS A 57 -11.15 -13.77 -10.70
N ARG A 58 -11.26 -12.60 -11.35
CA ARG A 58 -12.54 -12.10 -11.91
C ARG A 58 -12.80 -12.50 -13.37
N LYS A 59 -11.95 -13.34 -14.00
CA LYS A 59 -12.13 -13.76 -15.42
C LYS A 59 -12.57 -15.22 -15.62
N GLY A 60 -12.95 -15.94 -14.56
CA GLY A 60 -13.05 -17.41 -14.60
C GLY A 60 -14.43 -18.05 -14.66
N GLU A 61 -15.53 -17.33 -14.47
CA GLU A 61 -16.83 -18.01 -14.26
C GLU A 61 -17.99 -17.29 -14.96
N SER A 62 -17.97 -17.34 -16.28
CA SER A 62 -19.18 -17.36 -17.09
C SER A 62 -18.95 -18.45 -18.14
N ASP A 63 -19.98 -19.24 -18.45
CA ASP A 63 -20.01 -20.27 -19.51
C ASP A 63 -19.70 -21.73 -19.13
N ARG A 64 -20.19 -22.23 -18.00
CA ARG A 64 -20.47 -23.67 -17.87
C ARG A 64 -21.98 -23.90 -17.80
N GLY A 65 -22.54 -24.12 -18.99
CA GLY A 65 -23.96 -24.21 -19.25
C GLY A 65 -24.65 -25.39 -18.57
N GLY A 66 -25.80 -25.09 -17.96
CA GLY A 66 -26.80 -26.08 -17.57
C GLY A 66 -27.80 -26.30 -18.71
N ARG A 67 -27.47 -27.18 -19.67
CA ARG A 67 -28.49 -27.79 -20.54
C ARG A 67 -29.09 -28.99 -19.79
N GLY A 68 -30.09 -28.71 -18.96
CA GLY A 68 -31.00 -29.73 -18.45
C GLY A 68 -32.16 -29.91 -19.42
N ASP A 69 -31.95 -30.65 -20.51
CA ASP A 69 -33.02 -30.99 -21.43
C ASP A 69 -33.98 -31.98 -20.78
N ASN A 70 -35.17 -31.47 -20.50
CA ASN A 70 -36.35 -32.17 -20.01
C ASN A 70 -36.79 -33.25 -21.01
N ARG A 71 -36.61 -34.54 -20.68
CA ARG A 71 -37.31 -35.64 -21.36
C ARG A 71 -38.34 -36.28 -20.44
N ARG A 72 -39.57 -36.08 -20.90
CA ARG A 72 -40.87 -36.60 -20.48
C ARG A 72 -40.97 -38.12 -20.67
#